data_AF-A0A949KD33-F1
#
_entry.id   AF-A0A949KD33-F1
#
_cell.length_a   1.000
_cell.length_b   1.000
_cell.length_c   1.000
_cell.angle_alpha   90.00
_cell.angle_beta   90.00
_cell.angle_gamma   90.00
#
_symmetry.space_group_name_H-M   'P 1'
#
loop_
_entity.id
_entity.type
_entity.pdbx_description
1 polymer ?
#
loop_
_entity_poly.entity_id
_entity_poly.type
_entity_poly.pdbx_seq_one_letter_code
_entity_poly.pdbx_strand_id
1 'polypeptide(L)'
;MDRQTFEIVNFPFSYSSVTHEGNEIANIPYADLRAYARLVKIAYDLLPQNEDHLRNIVAQIKDHLDNNGELPPLRDDAVREFTARLDSVLKNHPIVAPIEIAIALIAALFAETAFAAQSMPNLAQSKFGLAITIEISSYVSWKSMQEVEFSSQASMSESLQNFEKSGKDVIAHASEQLKLMNDHILRIQNDEINIRKETEKQRENLEKTTNKLIDRLGNITKVINALEEKSTKSIDNFAVTEKNIAAFKEAIIEDVRGTETRKLWTDRGNDSWLAFLISTAVLVVFLLVIPVAGFWNLDKLLAVLKHIGDAATDGIPLDATNTQLTVATLSRLVVITFPLVLYLWVIRLVVRFNTRSLVLHDDARQRQTMMDTYFMLIAQQAASKEERGLILNALFRPSPGHGSDNIEPPSFSELVGRGSSNP
;
A
#
# COMPACT_ATOMS: atom_id res chain seq x y z
N MET A 1 -38.05 -10.24 25.04
CA MET A 1 -37.47 -11.58 25.31
C MET A 1 -36.34 -11.53 26.33
N ASP A 2 -36.42 -12.32 27.42
CA ASP A 2 -35.25 -12.64 28.23
C ASP A 2 -34.41 -13.78 27.61
N ARG A 3 -33.20 -13.98 28.12
CA ARG A 3 -32.26 -14.99 27.59
C ARG A 3 -32.81 -16.41 27.70
N GLN A 4 -33.46 -16.76 28.81
CA GLN A 4 -33.96 -18.11 29.04
C GLN A 4 -35.09 -18.44 28.05
N THR A 5 -36.00 -17.50 27.82
CA THR A 5 -37.08 -17.61 26.84
C THR A 5 -36.52 -17.73 25.44
N PHE A 6 -35.51 -16.91 25.09
CA PHE A 6 -34.81 -17.01 23.80
C PHE A 6 -34.18 -18.40 23.61
N GLU A 7 -33.40 -18.88 24.58
CA GLU A 7 -32.75 -20.20 24.51
C GLU A 7 -33.77 -21.33 24.34
N ILE A 8 -34.94 -21.23 25.00
CA ILE A 8 -36.02 -22.20 24.86
C ILE A 8 -36.61 -22.16 23.44
N VAL A 9 -37.03 -20.99 22.93
CA VAL A 9 -37.73 -20.90 21.63
C VAL A 9 -36.80 -21.04 20.42
N ASN A 10 -35.50 -20.71 20.57
CA ASN A 10 -34.47 -20.91 19.54
C ASN A 10 -33.96 -22.36 19.49
N PHE A 11 -34.11 -23.13 20.58
CA PHE A 11 -33.63 -24.52 20.66
C PHE A 11 -34.03 -25.40 19.46
N PRO A 12 -35.30 -25.50 19.04
CA PRO A 12 -35.68 -26.41 17.96
C PRO A 12 -35.03 -26.04 16.61
N PHE A 13 -34.76 -24.77 16.36
CA PHE A 13 -34.13 -24.28 15.13
C PHE A 13 -32.61 -24.48 15.17
N SER A 14 -31.96 -24.05 16.25
CA SER A 14 -30.51 -24.22 16.44
C SER A 14 -30.10 -25.70 16.51
N TYR A 15 -30.87 -26.56 17.17
CA TYR A 15 -30.58 -27.99 17.20
C TYR A 15 -30.77 -28.65 15.82
N SER A 16 -31.68 -28.14 15.01
CA SER A 16 -31.93 -28.66 13.65
C SER A 16 -30.90 -28.18 12.63
N SER A 17 -30.22 -27.05 12.88
CA SER A 17 -29.19 -26.49 12.00
C SER A 17 -27.78 -27.06 12.25
N VAL A 18 -27.51 -27.61 13.43
CA VAL A 18 -26.23 -28.28 13.73
C VAL A 18 -26.17 -29.62 13.00
N THR A 19 -25.47 -29.65 11.87
CA THR A 19 -25.03 -30.88 11.22
C THR A 19 -24.00 -31.55 12.12
N HIS A 20 -24.38 -32.64 12.81
CA HIS A 20 -23.40 -33.45 13.53
C HIS A 20 -22.39 -34.02 12.52
N GLU A 21 -21.14 -33.61 12.71
CA GLU A 21 -19.98 -33.97 11.91
C GLU A 21 -19.78 -35.48 11.80
N GLY A 22 -19.53 -35.89 10.57
CA GLY A 22 -18.94 -37.17 10.24
C GLY A 22 -18.41 -37.15 8.81
N ASN A 23 -17.59 -36.16 8.44
CA ASN A 23 -16.83 -35.98 7.16
C ASN A 23 -17.55 -36.18 5.81
N GLU A 24 -18.77 -36.69 5.79
CA GLU A 24 -19.63 -36.73 4.62
C GLU A 24 -20.59 -35.55 4.74
N ILE A 25 -20.75 -34.82 3.63
CA ILE A 25 -21.78 -33.81 3.47
C ILE A 25 -23.12 -34.55 3.53
N ALA A 26 -23.58 -34.87 4.74
CA ALA A 26 -24.88 -35.46 4.96
C ALA A 26 -25.90 -34.46 4.42
N ASN A 27 -26.80 -34.97 3.57
CA ASN A 27 -27.89 -34.22 2.95
C ASN A 27 -28.43 -33.14 3.90
N ILE A 28 -28.46 -31.90 3.41
CA ILE A 28 -29.06 -30.76 4.11
C ILE A 28 -30.43 -31.22 4.63
N PRO A 29 -30.70 -31.18 5.95
CA PRO A 29 -31.93 -31.72 6.50
C PRO A 29 -33.14 -31.03 5.86
N TYR A 30 -33.97 -31.80 5.18
CA TYR A 30 -35.25 -31.31 4.66
C TYR A 30 -36.13 -30.85 5.82
N ALA A 31 -36.88 -29.76 5.63
CA ALA A 31 -37.86 -29.30 6.60
C ALA A 31 -38.96 -30.35 6.81
N ASP A 32 -39.11 -30.87 8.03
CA ASP A 32 -40.20 -31.78 8.36
C ASP A 32 -41.48 -31.00 8.66
N LEU A 33 -42.42 -31.01 7.72
CA LEU A 33 -43.75 -30.38 7.88
C LEU A 33 -44.49 -30.87 9.14
N ARG A 34 -44.26 -32.12 9.58
CA ARG A 34 -44.86 -32.63 10.82
C ARG A 34 -44.26 -31.96 12.06
N ALA A 35 -42.96 -31.63 12.02
CA ALA A 35 -42.29 -30.90 13.08
C ALA A 35 -42.86 -29.48 13.21
N TYR A 36 -43.04 -28.79 12.09
CA TYR A 36 -43.70 -27.48 12.04
C TYR A 36 -45.14 -27.53 12.55
N ALA A 37 -45.95 -28.49 12.09
CA ALA A 37 -47.33 -28.66 12.54
C ALA A 37 -47.44 -28.86 14.06
N ARG A 38 -46.50 -29.61 14.67
CA ARG A 38 -46.42 -29.75 16.13
C ARG A 38 -46.01 -28.46 16.83
N LEU A 39 -45.02 -27.75 16.29
CA LEU A 39 -44.55 -26.49 16.88
C LEU A 39 -45.66 -25.42 16.88
N VAL A 40 -46.41 -25.32 15.78
CA VAL A 40 -47.62 -24.49 15.66
C VAL A 40 -48.69 -24.93 16.65
N LYS A 41 -48.92 -26.24 16.80
CA LYS A 41 -49.88 -26.76 17.79
C LYS A 41 -49.48 -26.39 19.23
N ILE A 42 -48.20 -26.49 19.58
CA ILE A 42 -47.70 -26.08 20.90
C ILE A 42 -47.97 -24.58 21.12
N ALA A 43 -47.66 -23.73 20.14
CA ALA A 43 -47.98 -22.31 20.22
C ALA A 43 -49.48 -22.07 20.44
N TYR A 44 -50.35 -22.82 19.73
CA TYR A 44 -51.80 -22.75 19.87
C TYR A 44 -52.31 -23.20 21.25
N ASP A 45 -51.72 -24.26 21.81
CA ASP A 45 -52.12 -24.85 23.10
C ASP A 45 -51.70 -23.98 24.29
N LEU A 46 -50.62 -23.18 24.15
CA LEU A 46 -50.17 -22.22 25.17
C LEU A 46 -51.05 -20.96 25.26
N LEU A 47 -51.86 -20.68 24.22
CA LEU A 47 -52.73 -19.50 24.20
C LEU A 47 -53.97 -19.71 25.07
N PRO A 48 -54.43 -18.69 25.81
CA PRO A 48 -55.74 -18.71 26.48
C PRO A 48 -56.89 -18.93 25.48
N GLN A 49 -57.99 -19.53 25.92
CA GLN A 49 -59.16 -19.80 25.06
C GLN A 49 -59.85 -18.53 24.56
N ASN A 50 -59.74 -17.42 25.27
CA ASN A 50 -60.35 -16.12 24.95
C ASN A 50 -59.53 -15.26 23.98
N GLU A 51 -58.42 -15.77 23.43
CA GLU A 51 -57.52 -15.02 22.55
C GLU A 51 -57.63 -15.42 21.07
N ASP A 52 -58.83 -15.23 20.50
CA ASP A 52 -59.16 -15.58 19.11
C ASP A 52 -58.19 -14.96 18.08
N HIS A 53 -57.69 -13.74 18.36
CA HIS A 53 -56.78 -13.05 17.45
C HIS A 53 -55.41 -13.73 17.35
N LEU A 54 -54.84 -14.20 18.48
CA LEU A 54 -53.57 -14.93 18.47
C LEU A 54 -53.75 -16.31 17.84
N ARG A 55 -54.87 -16.97 18.11
CA ARG A 55 -55.23 -18.25 17.47
C ARG A 55 -55.34 -18.12 15.94
N ASN A 56 -55.92 -17.03 15.45
CA ASN A 56 -56.00 -16.73 14.02
C ASN A 56 -54.62 -16.49 13.40
N ILE A 57 -53.72 -15.77 14.10
CA ILE A 57 -52.33 -15.59 13.65
C ILE A 57 -51.62 -16.94 13.52
N VAL A 58 -51.74 -17.82 14.52
CA VAL A 58 -51.14 -19.17 14.48
C VAL A 58 -51.72 -20.01 13.35
N ALA A 59 -53.03 -19.89 13.07
CA ALA A 59 -53.66 -20.56 11.94
C ALA A 59 -53.16 -20.04 10.58
N GLN A 60 -52.90 -18.74 10.45
CA GLN A 60 -52.32 -18.15 9.24
C GLN A 60 -50.87 -18.58 9.02
N ILE A 61 -50.09 -18.71 10.11
CA ILE A 61 -48.74 -19.30 10.04
C ILE A 61 -48.84 -20.71 9.48
N LYS A 62 -49.75 -21.53 10.02
CA LYS A 62 -49.96 -22.90 9.55
C LYS A 62 -50.27 -22.95 8.05
N ASP A 63 -51.24 -22.17 7.60
CA ASP A 63 -51.67 -22.13 6.20
C ASP A 63 -50.52 -21.71 5.26
N HIS A 64 -49.70 -20.76 5.69
CA HIS A 64 -48.52 -20.35 4.93
C HIS A 64 -47.44 -21.44 4.88
N LEU A 65 -47.18 -22.13 5.99
CA LEU A 65 -46.24 -23.25 6.06
C LEU A 65 -46.68 -24.41 5.16
N ASP A 66 -47.98 -24.62 5.00
CA ASP A 66 -48.55 -25.65 4.12
C ASP A 66 -48.43 -25.27 2.63
N ASN A 67 -48.34 -23.97 2.30
CA ASN A 67 -48.42 -23.45 0.92
C ASN A 67 -47.10 -22.92 0.31
N ASN A 68 -46.07 -22.60 1.10
CA ASN A 68 -44.81 -22.00 0.59
C ASN A 68 -43.57 -22.90 0.73
N GLY A 69 -42.72 -22.87 -0.31
CA GLY A 69 -41.77 -23.94 -0.64
C GLY A 69 -40.37 -23.89 -0.05
N GLU A 70 -40.02 -22.95 0.85
CA GLU A 70 -38.69 -22.90 1.45
C GLU A 70 -38.79 -22.65 2.96
N LEU A 71 -38.73 -23.73 3.73
CA LEU A 71 -38.71 -23.69 5.20
C LEU A 71 -37.32 -24.03 5.70
N PRO A 72 -36.83 -23.39 6.79
CA PRO A 72 -35.57 -23.80 7.37
C PRO A 72 -35.64 -25.24 7.90
N PRO A 73 -34.49 -25.91 8.03
CA PRO A 73 -34.44 -27.26 8.56
C PRO A 73 -35.04 -27.31 9.97
N LEU A 74 -36.02 -28.18 10.17
CA LEU A 74 -36.65 -28.43 11.47
C LEU A 74 -36.90 -29.92 11.62
N ARG A 75 -36.30 -30.54 12.64
CA ARG A 75 -36.41 -31.98 12.91
C ARG A 75 -37.51 -32.29 13.92
N ASP A 76 -38.17 -33.44 13.74
CA ASP A 76 -39.20 -33.97 14.64
C ASP A 76 -38.70 -34.13 16.09
N ASP A 77 -37.50 -34.70 16.25
CA ASP A 77 -36.88 -34.96 17.54
C ASP A 77 -36.50 -33.66 18.27
N ALA A 78 -36.01 -32.65 17.54
CA ALA A 78 -35.76 -31.31 18.08
C ALA A 78 -37.03 -30.70 18.71
N VAL A 79 -38.17 -30.83 18.03
CA VAL A 79 -39.47 -30.34 18.54
C VAL A 79 -39.96 -31.15 19.74
N ARG A 80 -39.73 -32.47 19.78
CA ARG A 80 -40.05 -33.28 20.98
C ARG A 80 -39.22 -32.89 22.18
N GLU A 81 -37.92 -32.68 21.99
CA GLU A 81 -37.04 -32.26 23.07
C GLU A 81 -37.36 -30.84 23.53
N PHE A 82 -37.67 -29.92 22.60
CA PHE A 82 -38.23 -28.60 22.92
C PHE A 82 -39.48 -28.71 23.81
N THR A 83 -40.41 -29.60 23.46
CA THR A 83 -41.66 -29.81 24.23
C THR A 83 -41.33 -30.27 25.66
N ALA A 84 -40.42 -31.23 25.82
CA ALA A 84 -40.01 -31.72 27.14
C ALA A 84 -39.33 -30.61 27.98
N ARG A 85 -38.50 -29.79 27.35
CA ARG A 85 -37.84 -28.63 28.00
C ARG A 85 -38.88 -27.58 28.42
N LEU A 86 -39.82 -27.26 27.53
CA LEU A 86 -40.90 -26.32 27.78
C LEU A 86 -41.76 -26.79 28.96
N ASP A 87 -42.17 -28.06 28.98
CA ASP A 87 -42.94 -28.65 30.08
C ASP A 87 -42.19 -28.55 31.42
N SER A 88 -40.87 -28.77 31.40
CA SER A 88 -40.03 -28.61 32.58
C SER A 88 -40.00 -27.16 33.08
N VAL A 89 -39.87 -26.19 32.16
CA VAL A 89 -39.84 -24.76 32.49
C VAL A 89 -41.17 -24.31 33.07
N LEU A 90 -42.29 -24.70 32.44
CA LEU A 90 -43.64 -24.36 32.91
C LEU A 90 -43.94 -24.98 34.29
N LYS A 91 -43.42 -26.18 34.58
CA LYS A 91 -43.56 -26.82 35.91
C LYS A 91 -42.73 -26.11 36.99
N ASN A 92 -41.51 -25.70 36.65
CA ASN A 92 -40.55 -25.15 37.63
C ASN A 92 -40.70 -23.64 37.83
N HIS A 93 -41.27 -22.92 36.86
CA HIS A 93 -41.42 -21.47 36.89
C HIS A 93 -42.87 -21.06 36.58
N PRO A 94 -43.82 -21.30 37.49
CA PRO A 94 -45.23 -20.95 37.29
C PRO A 94 -45.49 -19.44 37.14
N ILE A 95 -44.46 -18.61 37.39
CA ILE A 95 -44.50 -17.15 37.22
C ILE A 95 -44.42 -16.75 35.74
N VAL A 96 -43.75 -17.54 34.89
CA VAL A 96 -43.68 -17.24 33.45
C VAL A 96 -45.04 -17.57 32.86
N ALA A 97 -45.75 -16.54 32.38
CA ALA A 97 -47.08 -16.73 31.87
C ALA A 97 -47.00 -17.54 30.55
N PRO A 98 -47.76 -18.63 30.37
CA PRO A 98 -47.76 -19.43 29.14
C PRO A 98 -47.93 -18.59 27.86
N ILE A 99 -48.66 -17.48 27.97
CA ILE A 99 -48.87 -16.52 26.88
C ILE A 99 -47.59 -15.80 26.45
N GLU A 100 -46.66 -15.50 27.37
CA GLU A 100 -45.38 -14.85 27.02
C GLU A 100 -44.51 -15.79 26.19
N ILE A 101 -44.44 -17.06 26.59
CA ILE A 101 -43.75 -18.09 25.82
C ILE A 101 -44.44 -18.32 24.48
N ALA A 102 -45.78 -18.30 24.43
CA ALA A 102 -46.51 -18.41 23.16
C ALA A 102 -46.17 -17.27 22.20
N ILE A 103 -46.11 -16.02 22.70
CA ILE A 103 -45.74 -14.84 21.89
C ILE A 103 -44.29 -14.96 21.42
N ALA A 104 -43.36 -15.36 22.29
CA ALA A 104 -41.95 -15.57 21.93
C ALA A 104 -41.78 -16.69 20.89
N LEU A 105 -42.52 -17.79 21.02
CA LEU A 105 -42.49 -18.90 20.06
C LEU A 105 -43.08 -18.50 18.70
N ILE A 106 -44.17 -17.74 18.70
CA ILE A 106 -44.74 -17.16 17.48
C ILE A 106 -43.71 -16.23 16.82
N ALA A 107 -43.07 -15.36 17.59
CA ALA A 107 -42.03 -14.47 17.09
C ALA A 107 -40.83 -15.23 16.47
N ALA A 108 -40.36 -16.30 17.13
CA ALA A 108 -39.31 -17.16 16.60
C ALA A 108 -39.73 -17.82 15.28
N LEU A 109 -40.97 -18.37 15.20
CA LEU A 109 -41.52 -18.92 13.97
C LEU A 109 -41.53 -17.89 12.83
N PHE A 110 -42.00 -16.66 13.09
CA PHE A 110 -42.02 -15.56 12.13
C PHE A 110 -40.61 -15.20 11.62
N ALA A 111 -39.64 -15.13 12.54
CA ALA A 111 -38.26 -14.75 12.23
C ALA A 111 -37.54 -15.83 11.41
N GLU A 112 -37.72 -17.10 11.77
CA GLU A 112 -37.03 -18.23 11.13
C GLU A 112 -37.60 -18.54 9.75
N THR A 113 -38.91 -18.51 9.56
CA THR A 113 -39.54 -18.91 8.30
C THR A 113 -39.60 -17.77 7.27
N ALA A 114 -38.79 -16.71 7.45
CA ALA A 114 -38.73 -15.53 6.59
C ALA A 114 -40.08 -14.86 6.28
N PHE A 115 -41.08 -15.06 7.14
CA PHE A 115 -42.44 -14.52 6.99
C PHE A 115 -42.45 -12.98 6.91
N ALA A 116 -41.38 -12.35 7.42
CA ALA A 116 -41.12 -10.93 7.34
C ALA A 116 -40.96 -10.38 5.90
N ALA A 117 -40.60 -11.21 4.92
CA ALA A 117 -40.18 -10.72 3.61
C ALA A 117 -41.32 -10.54 2.59
N GLN A 118 -42.45 -11.26 2.70
CA GLN A 118 -43.43 -11.27 1.60
C GLN A 118 -44.90 -11.04 1.97
N SER A 119 -45.35 -11.37 3.19
CA SER A 119 -46.74 -11.08 3.64
C SER A 119 -46.88 -11.37 5.13
N MET A 120 -46.41 -10.48 6.01
CA MET A 120 -46.84 -10.59 7.41
C MET A 120 -48.37 -10.55 7.43
N PRO A 121 -49.05 -11.41 8.19
CA PRO A 121 -50.46 -11.23 8.45
C PRO A 121 -50.65 -9.85 9.06
N ASN A 122 -51.84 -9.27 8.98
CA ASN A 122 -52.07 -7.90 9.45
C ASN A 122 -51.96 -7.80 10.98
N LEU A 123 -50.73 -7.90 11.51
CA LEU A 123 -50.38 -7.84 12.92
C LEU A 123 -50.85 -6.52 13.51
N ALA A 124 -50.91 -5.45 12.70
CA ALA A 124 -51.41 -4.14 13.12
C ALA A 124 -52.88 -4.15 13.60
N GLN A 125 -53.68 -5.15 13.19
CA GLN A 125 -55.07 -5.30 13.67
C GLN A 125 -55.18 -6.10 14.97
N SER A 126 -54.12 -6.80 15.39
CA SER A 126 -54.12 -7.56 16.65
C SER A 126 -53.71 -6.67 17.82
N LYS A 127 -54.41 -6.79 18.95
CA LYS A 127 -54.01 -6.13 20.21
C LYS A 127 -52.60 -6.55 20.70
N PHE A 128 -52.09 -7.68 20.21
CA PHE A 128 -50.74 -8.17 20.48
C PHE A 128 -49.76 -7.95 19.34
N GLY A 129 -50.17 -7.30 18.25
CA GLY A 129 -49.31 -7.06 17.09
C GLY A 129 -47.98 -6.40 17.48
N LEU A 130 -48.07 -5.35 18.30
CA LEU A 130 -46.89 -4.65 18.80
C LEU A 130 -45.99 -5.56 19.66
N ALA A 131 -46.58 -6.38 20.53
CA ALA A 131 -45.83 -7.31 21.38
C ALA A 131 -45.10 -8.38 20.54
N ILE A 132 -45.77 -8.97 19.54
CA ILE A 132 -45.17 -9.94 18.62
C ILE A 132 -44.04 -9.28 17.83
N THR A 133 -44.23 -8.07 17.29
CA THR A 133 -43.18 -7.36 16.55
C THR A 133 -41.95 -7.07 17.41
N ILE A 134 -42.15 -6.64 18.66
CA ILE A 134 -41.04 -6.41 19.61
C ILE A 134 -40.30 -7.73 19.90
N GLU A 135 -41.02 -8.83 20.07
CA GLU A 135 -40.42 -10.14 20.31
C GLU A 135 -39.70 -10.67 19.06
N ILE A 136 -40.17 -10.40 17.84
CA ILE A 136 -39.45 -10.73 16.59
C ILE A 136 -38.11 -10.01 16.57
N SER A 137 -38.10 -8.69 16.81
CA SER A 137 -36.86 -7.91 16.85
C SER A 137 -35.92 -8.37 17.96
N SER A 138 -36.46 -8.72 19.13
CA SER A 138 -35.68 -9.26 20.25
C SER A 138 -35.04 -10.60 19.89
N TYR A 139 -35.79 -11.51 19.28
CA TYR A 139 -35.30 -12.82 18.84
C TYR A 139 -34.17 -12.70 17.83
N VAL A 140 -34.36 -11.90 16.77
CA VAL A 140 -33.34 -11.67 15.74
C VAL A 140 -32.07 -11.08 16.36
N SER A 141 -32.21 -10.13 17.28
CA SER A 141 -31.06 -9.52 17.96
C SER A 141 -30.26 -10.53 18.79
N TRP A 142 -30.94 -11.39 19.55
CA TRP A 142 -30.28 -12.45 20.33
C TRP A 142 -29.61 -13.49 19.43
N LYS A 143 -30.26 -13.88 18.33
CA LYS A 143 -29.68 -14.81 17.35
C LYS A 143 -28.42 -14.26 16.70
N SER A 144 -28.46 -13.00 16.24
CA SER A 144 -27.26 -12.34 15.69
C SER A 144 -26.14 -12.23 16.72
N MET A 145 -26.46 -11.97 17.99
CA MET A 145 -25.46 -11.94 19.07
C MET A 145 -24.81 -13.31 19.30
N GLN A 146 -25.59 -14.40 19.26
CA GLN A 146 -25.09 -15.77 19.39
C GLN A 146 -24.16 -16.15 18.22
N GLU A 147 -24.49 -15.75 16.99
CA GLU A 147 -23.65 -15.97 15.80
C GLU A 147 -22.32 -15.17 15.87
N VAL A 148 -22.36 -13.94 16.42
CA VAL A 148 -21.16 -13.11 16.64
C VAL A 148 -20.27 -13.69 17.74
N GLU A 149 -20.84 -14.17 18.84
CA GLU A 149 -20.07 -14.77 19.95
C GLU A 149 -19.32 -16.03 19.48
N PHE A 150 -19.97 -16.88 18.68
CA PHE A 150 -19.38 -18.10 18.14
C PHE A 150 -18.27 -17.82 17.11
N SER A 151 -18.46 -16.82 16.23
CA SER A 151 -17.45 -16.44 15.22
C SER A 151 -16.27 -15.64 15.81
N SER A 152 -16.51 -14.84 16.86
CA SER A 152 -15.46 -14.08 17.55
C SER A 152 -14.50 -15.00 18.32
N GLN A 153 -15.00 -16.06 18.94
CA GLN A 153 -14.14 -16.98 19.70
C GLN A 153 -13.25 -17.84 18.80
N ALA A 154 -13.77 -18.28 17.65
CA ALA A 154 -13.01 -19.01 16.63
C ALA A 154 -11.91 -18.13 16.00
N SER A 155 -12.26 -16.90 15.61
CA SER A 155 -11.30 -15.95 15.03
C SER A 155 -10.24 -15.46 16.03
N MET A 156 -10.58 -15.35 17.32
CA MET A 156 -9.61 -15.00 18.36
C MET A 156 -8.60 -16.13 18.63
N SER A 157 -9.04 -17.39 18.61
CA SER A 157 -8.14 -18.55 18.72
C SER A 157 -7.17 -18.63 17.54
N GLU A 158 -7.66 -18.41 16.32
CA GLU A 158 -6.82 -18.36 15.11
C GLU A 158 -5.83 -17.19 15.16
N SER A 159 -6.28 -16.02 15.63
CA SER A 159 -5.42 -14.84 15.81
C SER A 159 -4.32 -15.09 16.84
N LEU A 160 -4.60 -15.80 17.94
CA LEU A 160 -3.61 -16.16 18.95
C LEU A 160 -2.57 -17.16 18.40
N GLN A 161 -3.00 -18.15 17.62
CA GLN A 161 -2.07 -19.08 16.96
C GLN A 161 -1.18 -18.37 15.93
N ASN A 162 -1.76 -17.48 15.13
CA ASN A 162 -1.01 -16.67 14.17
C ASN A 162 -0.03 -15.72 14.89
N PHE A 163 -0.44 -15.13 16.01
CA PHE A 163 0.43 -14.29 16.84
C PHE A 163 1.59 -15.09 17.44
N GLU A 164 1.34 -16.30 17.96
CA GLU A 164 2.40 -17.18 18.48
C GLU A 164 3.41 -17.54 17.39
N LYS A 165 2.93 -17.86 16.18
CA LYS A 165 3.78 -18.16 15.02
C LYS A 165 4.62 -16.95 14.61
N SER A 166 3.99 -15.77 14.46
CA SER A 166 4.71 -14.53 14.14
C SER A 166 5.71 -14.16 15.23
N GLY A 167 5.40 -14.38 16.51
CA GLY A 167 6.32 -14.16 17.62
C GLY A 167 7.58 -15.04 17.53
N LYS A 168 7.43 -16.32 17.21
CA LYS A 168 8.55 -17.25 17.00
C LYS A 168 9.45 -16.82 15.83
N ASP A 169 8.85 -16.41 14.72
CA ASP A 169 9.59 -15.97 13.53
C ASP A 169 10.38 -14.67 13.79
N VAL A 170 9.77 -13.70 14.49
CA VAL A 170 10.45 -12.45 14.87
C VAL A 170 11.63 -12.71 15.81
N ILE A 171 11.48 -13.60 16.80
CA ILE A 171 12.58 -13.97 17.72
C ILE A 171 13.71 -14.67 16.96
N ALA A 172 13.38 -15.58 16.04
CA ALA A 172 14.38 -16.27 15.22
C ALA A 172 15.17 -15.27 14.34
N HIS A 173 14.48 -14.34 13.69
CA HIS A 173 15.12 -13.33 12.86
C HIS A 173 15.95 -12.34 13.68
N ALA A 174 15.47 -11.91 14.85
CA ALA A 174 16.24 -11.07 15.77
C ALA A 174 17.51 -11.77 16.26
N SER A 175 17.44 -13.06 16.59
CA SER A 175 18.61 -13.86 16.97
C SER A 175 19.63 -13.98 15.83
N GLU A 176 19.16 -14.12 14.59
CA GLU A 176 20.02 -14.17 13.40
C GLU A 176 20.71 -12.81 13.16
N GLN A 177 19.96 -11.70 13.25
CA GLN A 177 20.50 -10.35 13.14
C GLN A 177 21.54 -10.05 14.23
N LEU A 178 21.30 -10.47 15.47
CA LEU A 178 22.28 -10.34 16.55
C LEU A 178 23.57 -11.13 16.27
N LYS A 179 23.46 -12.32 15.67
CA LYS A 179 24.62 -13.11 15.25
C LYS A 179 25.41 -12.40 14.15
N LEU A 180 24.73 -11.90 13.11
CA LEU A 180 25.35 -11.14 12.02
C LEU A 180 26.03 -9.86 12.54
N MET A 181 25.39 -9.17 13.48
CA MET A 181 25.94 -7.97 14.11
C MET A 181 27.18 -8.30 14.94
N ASN A 182 27.17 -9.40 15.69
CA ASN A 182 28.35 -9.86 16.43
C ASN A 182 29.51 -10.20 15.48
N ASP A 183 29.23 -10.90 14.38
CA ASP A 183 30.22 -11.22 13.34
C ASP A 183 30.75 -9.95 12.65
N HIS A 184 29.94 -8.90 12.52
CA HIS A 184 30.36 -7.61 11.99
C HIS A 184 31.25 -6.85 12.99
N ILE A 185 30.91 -6.85 14.28
CA ILE A 185 31.73 -6.25 15.34
C ILE A 185 33.10 -6.92 15.40
N LEU A 186 33.16 -8.26 15.33
CA LEU A 186 34.42 -9.00 15.31
C LEU A 186 35.28 -8.65 14.08
N ARG A 187 34.66 -8.45 12.91
CA ARG A 187 35.36 -7.98 11.70
C ARG A 187 35.91 -6.57 11.88
N ILE A 188 35.11 -5.63 12.38
CA ILE A 188 35.54 -4.25 12.65
C ILE A 188 36.72 -4.23 13.64
N GLN A 189 36.68 -5.04 14.71
CA GLN A 189 37.77 -5.12 15.67
C GLN A 189 39.07 -5.64 15.02
N ASN A 190 38.98 -6.65 14.16
CA ASN A 190 40.15 -7.14 13.42
C ASN A 190 40.69 -6.10 12.43
N ASP A 191 39.80 -5.37 11.75
CA ASP A 191 40.19 -4.28 10.86
C ASP A 191 40.85 -3.13 11.62
N GLU A 192 40.34 -2.76 12.81
CA GLU A 192 40.95 -1.75 13.67
C GLU A 192 42.38 -2.16 14.08
N ILE A 193 42.58 -3.43 14.44
CA ILE A 193 43.91 -3.97 14.76
C ILE A 193 44.84 -3.87 13.56
N ASN A 194 44.36 -4.20 12.35
CA ASN A 194 45.15 -4.11 11.13
C ASN A 194 45.48 -2.66 10.74
N ILE A 195 44.52 -1.74 10.87
CA ILE A 195 44.72 -0.31 10.63
C ILE A 195 45.73 0.27 11.61
N ARG A 196 45.66 -0.08 12.90
CA ARG A 196 46.65 0.33 13.91
C ARG A 196 48.05 -0.14 13.53
N LYS A 197 48.21 -1.40 13.11
CA LYS A 197 49.50 -1.95 12.64
C LYS A 197 50.04 -1.18 11.43
N GLU A 198 49.20 -0.88 10.44
CA GLU A 198 49.65 -0.14 9.26
C GLU A 198 49.96 1.33 9.61
N THR A 199 49.22 1.94 10.53
CA THR A 199 49.50 3.29 11.02
C THR A 199 50.83 3.35 11.76
N GLU A 200 51.15 2.37 12.60
CA GLU A 200 52.44 2.24 13.29
C GLU A 200 53.59 2.15 12.27
N LYS A 201 53.41 1.33 11.23
CA LYS A 201 54.38 1.16 10.14
C LYS A 201 54.55 2.45 9.31
N GLN A 202 53.46 3.17 9.04
CA GLN A 202 53.53 4.48 8.38
C GLN A 202 54.25 5.50 9.25
N ARG A 203 54.01 5.51 10.57
CA ARG A 203 54.72 6.36 11.52
C ARG A 203 56.22 6.08 11.51
N GLU A 204 56.62 4.82 11.52
CA GLU A 204 58.02 4.41 11.43
C GLU A 204 58.66 4.85 10.11
N ASN A 205 57.94 4.72 8.99
CA ASN A 205 58.41 5.21 7.69
C ASN A 205 58.53 6.73 7.62
N LEU A 206 57.59 7.44 8.25
CA LEU A 206 57.59 8.90 8.32
C LEU A 206 58.74 9.38 9.19
N GLU A 207 59.00 8.75 10.34
CA GLU A 207 60.15 9.02 11.19
C GLU A 207 61.48 8.80 10.45
N LYS A 208 61.61 7.68 9.71
CA LYS A 208 62.76 7.44 8.82
C LYS A 208 62.91 8.51 7.75
N THR A 209 61.81 9.00 7.19
CA THR A 209 61.81 10.04 6.15
C THR A 209 62.18 11.41 6.73
N THR A 210 61.64 11.76 7.89
CA THR A 210 61.97 12.97 8.64
C THR A 210 63.44 12.99 9.04
N ASN A 211 63.98 11.87 9.54
CA ASN A 211 65.41 11.77 9.85
C ASN A 211 66.28 11.96 8.60
N LYS A 212 65.90 11.35 7.46
CA LYS A 212 66.57 11.61 6.17
C LYS A 212 66.46 13.06 5.72
N LEU A 213 65.33 13.73 5.98
CA LEU A 213 65.15 15.15 5.67
C LEU A 213 66.00 16.03 6.58
N ILE A 214 66.10 15.73 7.88
CA ILE A 214 66.99 16.41 8.82
C ILE A 214 68.45 16.26 8.35
N ASP A 215 68.87 15.06 7.95
CA ASP A 215 70.21 14.83 7.40
C ASP A 215 70.45 15.63 6.11
N ARG A 216 69.45 15.65 5.20
CA ARG A 216 69.51 16.46 3.97
C ARG A 216 69.55 17.95 4.27
N LEU A 217 68.77 18.43 5.23
CA LEU A 217 68.77 19.82 5.67
C LEU A 217 70.12 20.19 6.27
N GLY A 218 70.72 19.33 7.11
CA GLY A 218 72.08 19.53 7.61
C GLY A 218 73.11 19.63 6.49
N ASN A 219 72.97 18.83 5.43
CA ASN A 219 73.80 18.94 4.24
C ASN A 219 73.50 20.21 3.42
N ILE A 220 72.23 20.62 3.31
CA ILE A 220 71.84 21.89 2.67
C ILE A 220 72.40 23.07 3.46
N THR A 221 72.40 23.06 4.79
CA THR A 221 73.00 24.11 5.61
C THR A 221 74.50 24.21 5.36
N LYS A 222 75.20 23.07 5.23
CA LYS A 222 76.62 23.06 4.81
C LYS A 222 76.80 23.66 3.41
N VAL A 223 75.91 23.31 2.47
CA VAL A 223 75.92 23.87 1.12
C VAL A 223 75.59 25.36 1.15
N ILE A 224 74.62 25.82 1.93
CA ILE A 224 74.26 27.24 2.08
C ILE A 224 75.42 28.00 2.69
N ASN A 225 76.10 27.50 3.72
CA ASN A 225 77.27 28.17 4.28
C ASN A 225 78.41 28.26 3.23
N ALA A 226 78.62 27.20 2.45
CA ALA A 226 79.56 27.22 1.33
C ALA A 226 79.08 28.10 0.16
N LEU A 227 77.77 28.27 -0.01
CA LEU A 227 77.13 29.11 -1.01
C LEU A 227 77.14 30.58 -0.56
N GLU A 228 77.07 30.87 0.73
CA GLU A 228 77.16 32.19 1.36
C GLU A 228 78.59 32.73 1.22
N GLU A 229 79.58 31.86 1.44
CA GLU A 229 80.99 32.08 1.09
C GLU A 229 81.19 32.33 -0.43
N LYS A 230 80.29 31.80 -1.27
CA LYS A 230 80.24 32.02 -2.73
C LYS A 230 79.32 33.18 -3.16
N SER A 231 78.39 33.60 -2.30
CA SER A 231 77.32 34.57 -2.55
C SER A 231 77.80 35.99 -2.26
N THR A 232 78.80 36.18 -1.40
CA THR A 232 79.57 37.44 -1.31
C THR A 232 80.21 37.81 -2.66
N LYS A 233 80.23 36.91 -3.65
CA LYS A 233 80.71 37.16 -5.02
C LYS A 233 79.61 37.35 -6.07
N SER A 234 78.31 37.19 -5.78
CA SER A 234 77.25 37.22 -6.80
C SER A 234 75.93 37.83 -6.29
N ILE A 235 75.90 39.15 -6.10
CA ILE A 235 74.76 39.89 -5.54
C ILE A 235 73.69 40.33 -6.58
N ASP A 236 73.88 40.08 -7.88
CA ASP A 236 73.01 40.70 -8.90
C ASP A 236 71.72 39.92 -9.29
N ASN A 237 71.46 38.71 -8.77
CA ASN A 237 70.35 37.86 -9.27
C ASN A 237 69.08 37.78 -8.39
N PHE A 238 69.00 38.51 -7.26
CA PHE A 238 67.90 38.32 -6.29
C PHE A 238 66.54 38.90 -6.70
N ALA A 239 66.48 39.92 -7.56
CA ALA A 239 65.22 40.54 -7.99
C ALA A 239 64.31 39.62 -8.85
N VAL A 240 64.87 38.54 -9.41
CA VAL A 240 64.12 37.60 -10.26
C VAL A 240 63.33 36.57 -9.42
N THR A 241 63.76 36.30 -8.18
CA THR A 241 63.22 35.20 -7.36
C THR A 241 61.90 35.56 -6.69
N GLU A 242 61.72 36.81 -6.25
CA GLU A 242 60.50 37.27 -5.57
C GLU A 242 59.28 37.29 -6.51
N LYS A 243 59.50 37.72 -7.76
CA LYS A 243 58.47 37.73 -8.81
C LYS A 243 58.00 36.31 -9.17
N ASN A 244 58.91 35.33 -9.18
CA ASN A 244 58.58 33.94 -9.47
C ASN A 244 57.80 33.26 -8.32
N ILE A 245 58.07 33.63 -7.07
CA ILE A 245 57.35 33.10 -5.90
C ILE A 245 55.92 33.63 -5.85
N ALA A 246 55.69 34.91 -6.16
CA ALA A 246 54.34 35.48 -6.24
C ALA A 246 53.51 34.81 -7.34
N ALA A 247 54.08 34.64 -8.55
CA ALA A 247 53.43 33.95 -9.66
C ALA A 247 53.11 32.48 -9.35
N PHE A 248 53.98 31.78 -8.61
CA PHE A 248 53.75 30.40 -8.19
C PHE A 248 52.61 30.27 -7.17
N LYS A 249 52.54 31.18 -6.19
CA LYS A 249 51.45 31.19 -5.20
C LYS A 249 50.09 31.46 -5.86
N GLU A 250 50.05 32.39 -6.81
CA GLU A 250 48.83 32.70 -7.57
C GLU A 250 48.40 31.50 -8.44
N ALA A 251 49.35 30.82 -9.09
CA ALA A 251 49.08 29.60 -9.86
C ALA A 251 48.54 28.44 -9.00
N ILE A 252 49.06 28.24 -7.78
CA ILE A 252 48.54 27.20 -6.86
C ILE A 252 47.11 27.54 -6.40
N ILE A 253 46.83 28.81 -6.08
CA ILE A 253 45.48 29.22 -5.67
C ILE A 253 44.49 29.03 -6.82
N GLU A 254 44.90 29.31 -8.06
CA GLU A 254 44.12 29.06 -9.27
C GLU A 254 43.84 27.55 -9.45
N ASP A 255 44.85 26.69 -9.29
CA ASP A 255 44.75 25.23 -9.46
C ASP A 255 43.84 24.58 -8.39
N VAL A 256 43.96 25.02 -7.13
CA VAL A 256 43.10 24.55 -6.02
C VAL A 256 41.64 24.98 -6.22
N ARG A 257 41.38 26.18 -6.75
CA ARG A 257 40.00 26.61 -7.06
C ARG A 257 39.43 25.89 -8.28
N GLY A 258 40.29 25.58 -9.25
CA GLY A 258 39.89 24.86 -10.46
C GLY A 258 39.48 23.42 -10.21
N THR A 259 40.16 22.74 -9.30
CA THR A 259 39.86 21.34 -8.93
C THR A 259 38.50 21.16 -8.26
N GLU A 260 38.09 22.06 -7.36
CA GLU A 260 36.76 22.01 -6.72
C GLU A 260 35.62 22.24 -7.73
N THR A 261 35.77 23.23 -8.62
CA THR A 261 34.76 23.50 -9.65
C THR A 261 34.65 22.34 -10.63
N ARG A 262 35.79 21.73 -11.01
CA ARG A 262 35.83 20.53 -11.87
C ARG A 262 35.12 19.36 -11.23
N LYS A 263 35.43 19.09 -9.96
CA LYS A 263 34.79 18.03 -9.19
C LYS A 263 33.27 18.20 -9.16
N LEU A 264 32.78 19.42 -8.91
CA LEU A 264 31.35 19.71 -8.87
C LEU A 264 30.63 19.36 -10.18
N TRP A 265 31.19 19.74 -11.35
CA TRP A 265 30.58 19.41 -12.64
C TRP A 265 30.66 17.91 -12.96
N THR A 266 31.75 17.24 -12.57
CA THR A 266 31.87 15.79 -12.72
C THR A 266 30.87 15.05 -11.84
N ASP A 267 30.74 15.44 -10.57
CA ASP A 267 29.76 14.86 -9.64
C ASP A 267 28.33 15.07 -10.17
N ARG A 268 28.02 16.29 -10.64
CA ARG A 268 26.71 16.60 -11.25
C ARG A 268 26.42 15.78 -12.50
N GLY A 269 27.44 15.53 -13.32
CA GLY A 269 27.36 14.65 -14.47
C GLY A 269 27.05 13.22 -14.06
N ASN A 270 27.78 12.67 -13.08
CA ASN A 270 27.57 11.33 -12.56
C ASN A 270 26.19 11.15 -11.94
N ASP A 271 25.70 12.12 -11.17
CA ASP A 271 24.35 12.08 -10.59
C ASP A 271 23.27 12.07 -11.68
N SER A 272 23.44 12.90 -12.71
CA SER A 272 22.50 12.98 -13.84
C SER A 272 22.52 11.70 -14.68
N TRP A 273 23.69 11.08 -14.84
CA TRP A 273 23.84 9.77 -15.47
C TRP A 273 23.16 8.66 -14.68
N LEU A 274 23.35 8.62 -13.35
CA LEU A 274 22.68 7.65 -12.49
C LEU A 274 21.17 7.82 -12.54
N ALA A 275 20.66 9.06 -12.48
CA ALA A 275 19.24 9.35 -12.63
C ALA A 275 18.68 8.91 -14.00
N PHE A 276 19.46 9.09 -15.07
CA PHE A 276 19.13 8.58 -16.39
C PHE A 276 19.05 7.04 -16.39
N LEU A 277 20.04 6.34 -15.82
CA LEU A 277 20.02 4.87 -15.75
C LEU A 277 18.84 4.33 -14.96
N ILE A 278 18.53 4.92 -13.80
CA ILE A 278 17.38 4.52 -12.97
C ILE A 278 16.08 4.75 -13.74
N SER A 279 15.91 5.92 -14.36
CA SER A 279 14.68 6.21 -15.12
C SER A 279 14.54 5.35 -16.37
N THR A 280 15.64 5.00 -17.05
CA THR A 280 15.65 4.03 -18.16
C THR A 280 15.24 2.65 -17.67
N ALA A 281 15.75 2.18 -16.52
CA ALA A 281 15.37 0.90 -15.94
C ALA A 281 13.88 0.87 -15.58
N VAL A 282 13.36 1.93 -14.96
CA VAL A 282 11.91 2.08 -14.70
C VAL A 282 11.13 2.03 -16.01
N LEU A 283 11.55 2.78 -17.03
CA LEU A 283 10.88 2.79 -18.33
C LEU A 283 10.88 1.41 -19.00
N VAL A 284 11.97 0.64 -18.90
CA VAL A 284 12.04 -0.75 -19.37
C VAL A 284 11.05 -1.64 -18.64
N VAL A 285 10.91 -1.49 -17.31
CA VAL A 285 9.91 -2.23 -16.54
C VAL A 285 8.49 -1.91 -17.02
N PHE A 286 8.17 -0.62 -17.20
CA PHE A 286 6.86 -0.21 -17.69
C PHE A 286 6.60 -0.63 -19.15
N LEU A 287 7.57 -0.52 -20.06
CA LEU A 287 7.32 -0.82 -21.47
C LEU A 287 7.44 -2.31 -21.83
N LEU A 288 8.27 -3.08 -21.12
CA LEU A 288 8.54 -4.47 -21.47
C LEU A 288 8.03 -5.43 -20.40
N VAL A 289 8.42 -5.24 -19.13
CA VAL A 289 8.14 -6.23 -18.08
C VAL A 289 6.65 -6.31 -17.78
N ILE A 290 5.97 -5.17 -17.60
CA ILE A 290 4.54 -5.15 -17.29
C ILE A 290 3.69 -5.76 -18.43
N PRO A 291 3.87 -5.38 -19.72
CA PRO A 291 3.12 -6.00 -20.81
C PRO A 291 3.39 -7.50 -20.97
N VAL A 292 4.65 -7.94 -20.83
CA VAL A 292 5.00 -9.36 -20.92
C VAL A 292 4.40 -10.15 -19.75
N ALA A 293 4.47 -9.62 -18.53
CA ALA A 293 3.83 -10.23 -17.37
C ALA A 293 2.30 -10.29 -17.50
N GLY A 294 1.70 -9.24 -18.08
CA GLY A 294 0.28 -9.20 -18.42
C GLY A 294 -0.10 -10.26 -19.46
N PHE A 295 0.74 -10.48 -20.46
CA PHE A 295 0.54 -11.52 -21.48
C PHE A 295 0.62 -12.94 -20.87
N TRP A 296 1.54 -13.19 -19.95
CA TRP A 296 1.62 -14.48 -19.24
C TRP A 296 0.47 -14.72 -18.26
N ASN A 297 -0.13 -13.67 -17.71
CA ASN A 297 -1.25 -13.75 -16.77
C ASN A 297 -2.58 -13.33 -17.42
N LEU A 298 -2.73 -13.57 -18.73
CA LEU A 298 -3.88 -13.11 -19.50
C LEU A 298 -5.20 -13.63 -18.91
N ASP A 299 -5.24 -14.89 -18.45
CA ASP A 299 -6.44 -15.47 -17.82
C ASP A 299 -6.86 -14.73 -16.55
N LYS A 300 -5.90 -14.37 -15.69
CA LYS A 300 -6.17 -13.59 -14.47
C LYS A 300 -6.62 -12.18 -14.81
N LEU A 301 -6.00 -11.56 -15.81
CA LEU A 301 -6.34 -10.22 -16.26
C LEU A 301 -7.75 -10.18 -16.85
N LEU A 302 -8.11 -11.18 -17.67
CA LEU A 302 -9.47 -11.37 -18.17
C LEU A 302 -10.47 -11.65 -17.05
N ALA A 303 -10.11 -12.45 -16.04
CA ALA A 303 -10.96 -12.70 -14.88
C ALA A 303 -11.25 -11.41 -14.09
N VAL A 304 -10.23 -10.56 -13.88
CA VAL A 304 -10.41 -9.24 -13.23
C VAL A 304 -11.26 -8.31 -14.09
N LEU A 305 -11.00 -8.23 -15.40
CA LEU A 305 -11.82 -7.42 -16.33
C LEU A 305 -13.26 -7.90 -16.38
N LYS A 306 -13.49 -9.21 -16.30
CA LYS A 306 -14.82 -9.80 -16.21
C LYS A 306 -15.48 -9.43 -14.89
N HIS A 307 -14.81 -9.59 -13.76
CA HIS A 307 -15.35 -9.23 -12.45
C HIS A 307 -15.70 -7.74 -12.34
N ILE A 308 -14.85 -6.85 -12.87
CA ILE A 308 -15.16 -5.41 -12.97
C ILE A 308 -16.36 -5.17 -13.88
N GLY A 309 -16.45 -5.91 -15.00
CA GLY A 309 -17.60 -5.85 -15.91
C GLY A 309 -18.89 -6.28 -15.24
N ASP A 310 -18.88 -7.41 -14.55
CA ASP A 310 -20.03 -7.99 -13.84
C ASP A 310 -20.47 -7.05 -12.70
N ALA A 311 -19.54 -6.56 -11.89
CA ALA A 311 -19.81 -5.59 -10.81
C ALA A 311 -20.37 -4.26 -11.33
N ALA A 312 -19.96 -3.80 -12.52
CA ALA A 312 -20.50 -2.58 -13.13
C ALA A 312 -21.92 -2.77 -13.69
N THR A 313 -22.35 -4.02 -13.91
CA THR A 313 -23.71 -4.38 -14.36
C THR A 313 -24.62 -4.85 -13.25
N ASP A 314 -24.06 -5.15 -12.07
CA ASP A 314 -24.81 -5.64 -10.93
C ASP A 314 -25.77 -4.55 -10.41
N GLY A 315 -27.07 -4.86 -10.37
CA GLY A 315 -28.13 -3.92 -10.00
C GLY A 315 -28.84 -3.20 -11.15
N ILE A 316 -28.55 -3.51 -12.42
CA ILE A 316 -29.35 -3.04 -13.55
C ILE A 316 -30.54 -3.99 -13.79
N PRO A 317 -31.81 -3.54 -13.70
CA PRO A 317 -32.96 -4.39 -13.95
C PRO A 317 -32.95 -4.97 -15.37
N LEU A 318 -33.45 -6.20 -15.55
CA LEU A 318 -33.58 -6.84 -16.86
C LEU A 318 -34.49 -6.05 -17.84
N ASP A 319 -35.34 -5.18 -17.30
CA ASP A 319 -36.27 -4.32 -18.05
C ASP A 319 -35.73 -2.89 -18.29
N ALA A 320 -34.41 -2.71 -18.17
CA ALA A 320 -33.78 -1.40 -18.24
C ALA A 320 -34.01 -0.68 -19.58
N THR A 321 -34.51 0.56 -19.51
CA THR A 321 -34.69 1.46 -20.66
C THR A 321 -33.37 1.63 -21.43
N ASN A 322 -33.41 1.80 -22.76
CA ASN A 322 -32.24 2.01 -23.65
C ASN A 322 -31.21 3.03 -23.10
N THR A 323 -31.69 4.05 -22.37
CA THR A 323 -30.85 5.05 -21.69
C THR A 323 -29.98 4.47 -20.58
N GLN A 324 -30.52 3.56 -19.74
CA GLN A 324 -29.77 2.92 -18.65
C GLN A 324 -28.69 1.96 -19.19
N LEU A 325 -28.99 1.25 -20.28
CA LEU A 325 -28.02 0.40 -20.97
C LEU A 325 -26.84 1.23 -21.54
N THR A 326 -27.14 2.42 -22.06
CA THR A 326 -26.12 3.35 -22.57
C THR A 326 -25.23 3.90 -21.45
N VAL A 327 -25.80 4.22 -20.28
CA VAL A 327 -25.03 4.70 -19.12
C VAL A 327 -24.11 3.60 -18.58
N ALA A 328 -24.59 2.36 -18.51
CA ALA A 328 -23.81 1.21 -18.04
C ALA A 328 -22.64 0.85 -18.95
N THR A 329 -22.85 0.92 -20.28
CA THR A 329 -21.78 0.71 -21.24
C THR A 329 -20.73 1.83 -21.17
N LEU A 330 -21.16 3.07 -20.98
CA LEU A 330 -20.26 4.21 -20.81
C LEU A 330 -19.44 4.10 -19.51
N SER A 331 -20.07 3.72 -18.39
CA SER A 331 -19.36 3.56 -17.11
C SER A 331 -18.29 2.46 -17.20
N ARG A 332 -18.61 1.32 -17.82
CA ARG A 332 -17.64 0.24 -18.08
C ARG A 332 -16.47 0.71 -18.94
N LEU A 333 -16.74 1.48 -19.99
CA LEU A 333 -15.69 2.04 -20.84
C LEU A 333 -14.77 2.96 -20.04
N VAL A 334 -15.32 3.83 -19.20
CA VAL A 334 -14.55 4.76 -18.36
C VAL A 334 -13.68 4.00 -17.36
N VAL A 335 -14.21 2.97 -16.69
CA VAL A 335 -13.47 2.18 -15.70
C VAL A 335 -12.27 1.46 -16.31
N ILE A 336 -12.37 1.00 -17.57
CA ILE A 336 -11.26 0.35 -18.28
C ILE A 336 -10.28 1.38 -18.85
N THR A 337 -10.80 2.48 -19.40
CA THR A 337 -9.98 3.50 -20.09
C THR A 337 -9.18 4.34 -19.11
N PHE A 338 -9.73 4.63 -17.92
CA PHE A 338 -9.09 5.52 -16.95
C PHE A 338 -7.72 5.01 -16.46
N PRO A 339 -7.57 3.74 -16.00
CA PRO A 339 -6.26 3.18 -15.65
C PRO A 339 -5.28 3.17 -16.81
N LEU A 340 -5.74 2.94 -18.04
CA LEU A 340 -4.90 2.94 -19.24
C LEU A 340 -4.36 4.35 -19.54
N VAL A 341 -5.21 5.37 -19.45
CA VAL A 341 -4.80 6.77 -19.61
C VAL A 341 -3.81 7.19 -18.51
N LEU A 342 -4.10 6.82 -17.26
CA LEU A 342 -3.20 7.10 -16.13
C LEU A 342 -1.83 6.41 -16.33
N TYR A 343 -1.84 5.17 -16.80
CA TYR A 343 -0.63 4.41 -17.13
C TYR A 343 0.23 5.09 -18.19
N LEU A 344 -0.38 5.50 -19.31
CA LEU A 344 0.31 6.24 -20.37
C LEU A 344 0.82 7.61 -19.89
N TRP A 345 0.09 8.26 -19.01
CA TRP A 345 0.49 9.53 -18.43
C TRP A 345 1.73 9.39 -17.53
N VAL A 346 1.80 8.33 -16.71
CA VAL A 346 2.99 8.02 -15.90
C VAL A 346 4.20 7.75 -16.81
N ILE A 347 4.05 6.95 -17.87
CA ILE A 347 5.12 6.72 -18.85
C ILE A 347 5.61 8.04 -19.43
N ARG A 348 4.69 8.94 -19.83
CA ARG A 348 5.04 10.26 -20.36
C ARG A 348 5.86 11.09 -19.37
N LEU A 349 5.54 11.05 -18.07
CA LEU A 349 6.31 11.75 -17.03
C LEU A 349 7.71 11.15 -16.88
N VAL A 350 7.83 9.83 -16.87
CA VAL A 350 9.13 9.14 -16.77
C VAL A 350 10.00 9.44 -17.99
N VAL A 351 9.45 9.42 -19.20
CA VAL A 351 10.15 9.82 -20.43
C VAL A 351 10.65 11.26 -20.33
N ARG A 352 9.80 12.19 -19.92
CA ARG A 352 10.19 13.61 -19.76
C ARG A 352 11.33 13.77 -18.75
N PHE A 353 11.27 13.06 -17.63
CA PHE A 353 12.33 13.05 -16.63
C PHE A 353 13.63 12.47 -17.19
N ASN A 354 13.56 11.33 -17.88
CA ASN A 354 14.69 10.66 -18.51
C ASN A 354 15.41 11.56 -19.52
N THR A 355 14.67 12.22 -20.41
CA THR A 355 15.23 13.19 -21.36
C THR A 355 15.92 14.36 -20.64
N ARG A 356 15.32 14.87 -19.55
CA ARG A 356 15.93 15.94 -18.76
C ARG A 356 17.25 15.49 -18.12
N SER A 357 17.31 14.28 -17.58
CA SER A 357 18.54 13.72 -17.01
C SER A 357 19.65 13.57 -18.06
N LEU A 358 19.31 13.12 -19.27
CA LEU A 358 20.26 13.02 -20.38
C LEU A 358 20.81 14.40 -20.78
N VAL A 359 19.94 15.40 -20.94
CA VAL A 359 20.36 16.77 -21.27
C VAL A 359 21.26 17.38 -20.18
N LEU A 360 20.93 17.15 -18.90
CA LEU A 360 21.76 17.63 -17.78
C LEU A 360 23.13 16.96 -17.75
N HIS A 361 23.20 15.67 -18.08
CA HIS A 361 24.45 14.94 -18.20
C HIS A 361 25.32 15.51 -19.34
N ASP A 362 24.72 15.74 -20.50
CA ASP A 362 25.45 16.28 -21.66
C ASP A 362 25.94 17.72 -21.42
N ASP A 363 25.14 18.56 -20.77
CA ASP A 363 25.55 19.92 -20.35
C ASP A 363 26.73 19.86 -19.36
N ALA A 364 26.67 18.98 -18.35
CA ALA A 364 27.75 18.83 -17.39
C ALA A 364 29.06 18.39 -18.07
N ARG A 365 29.00 17.45 -19.03
CA ARG A 365 30.18 17.01 -19.80
C ARG A 365 30.73 18.12 -20.70
N GLN A 366 29.87 18.91 -21.33
CA GLN A 366 30.31 20.06 -22.14
C GLN A 366 31.02 21.11 -21.26
N ARG A 367 30.46 21.45 -20.10
CA ARG A 367 31.06 22.39 -19.15
C ARG A 367 32.39 21.88 -18.58
N GLN A 368 32.46 20.59 -18.25
CA GLN A 368 33.72 19.96 -17.85
C GLN A 368 34.79 20.07 -18.95
N THR A 369 34.44 19.77 -20.20
CA THR A 369 35.39 19.83 -21.33
C THR A 369 35.88 21.27 -21.60
N MET A 370 34.98 22.25 -21.54
CA MET A 370 35.35 23.67 -21.68
C MET A 370 36.29 24.13 -20.57
N MET A 371 36.06 23.68 -19.33
CA MET A 371 36.90 24.03 -18.20
C MET A 371 38.27 23.33 -18.24
N ASP A 372 38.33 22.07 -18.68
CA ASP A 372 39.59 21.37 -18.92
C ASP A 372 40.41 22.08 -20.02
N THR A 373 39.74 22.57 -21.07
CA THR A 373 40.38 23.38 -22.12
C THR A 373 40.89 24.71 -21.59
N TYR A 374 40.11 25.39 -20.73
CA TYR A 374 40.50 26.63 -20.07
C TYR A 374 41.77 26.46 -19.23
N PHE A 375 41.83 25.42 -18.39
CA PHE A 375 43.02 25.15 -17.57
C PHE A 375 44.25 24.79 -18.42
N MET A 376 44.07 24.04 -19.51
CA MET A 376 45.17 23.74 -20.44
C MET A 376 45.74 25.02 -21.07
N LEU A 377 44.88 25.96 -21.49
CA LEU A 377 45.29 27.23 -22.09
C LEU A 377 46.00 28.15 -21.09
N ILE A 378 45.57 28.14 -19.82
CA ILE A 378 46.26 28.87 -18.74
C ILE A 378 47.64 28.26 -18.46
N ALA A 379 47.70 26.94 -18.31
CA ALA A 379 48.95 26.22 -18.01
C ALA A 379 50.02 26.47 -19.07
N GLN A 380 49.63 26.56 -20.34
CA GLN A 380 50.55 26.81 -21.46
C GLN A 380 50.84 28.31 -21.69
N GLN A 381 50.22 29.21 -20.93
CA GLN A 381 50.21 30.66 -21.19
C GLN A 381 49.82 31.03 -22.64
N ALA A 382 49.10 30.14 -23.33
CA ALA A 382 48.86 30.24 -24.77
C ALA A 382 47.71 31.21 -25.12
N ALA A 383 46.85 31.55 -24.16
CA ALA A 383 45.67 32.39 -24.39
C ALA A 383 45.82 33.81 -23.84
N SER A 384 45.41 34.79 -24.65
CA SER A 384 45.34 36.20 -24.28
C SER A 384 44.31 36.45 -23.17
N LYS A 385 44.39 37.59 -22.48
CA LYS A 385 43.41 37.93 -21.42
C LYS A 385 41.98 38.06 -21.97
N GLU A 386 41.82 38.49 -23.23
CA GLU A 386 40.51 38.61 -23.87
C GLU A 386 39.89 37.23 -24.16
N GLU A 387 40.70 36.28 -24.64
CA GLU A 387 40.26 34.90 -24.92
C GLU A 387 39.81 34.17 -23.66
N ARG A 388 40.50 34.40 -22.52
CA ARG A 388 40.09 33.87 -21.21
C ARG A 388 38.73 34.39 -20.78
N GLY A 389 38.45 35.68 -21.03
CA GLY A 389 37.15 36.29 -20.75
C GLY A 389 36.02 35.68 -21.59
N LEU A 390 36.29 35.40 -22.87
CA LEU A 390 35.32 34.75 -23.77
C LEU A 390 34.98 33.32 -23.31
N ILE A 391 35.98 32.54 -22.90
CA ILE A 391 35.76 31.16 -22.42
C ILE A 391 34.98 31.15 -21.09
N LEU A 392 35.30 32.06 -20.17
CA LEU A 392 34.54 32.20 -18.91
C LEU A 392 33.09 32.58 -19.18
N ASN A 393 32.83 33.51 -20.10
CA ASN A 393 31.46 33.87 -20.50
C ASN A 393 30.72 32.67 -21.11
N ALA A 394 31.40 31.87 -21.93
CA ALA A 394 30.83 30.64 -22.49
C ALA A 394 30.55 29.57 -21.42
N LEU A 395 31.35 29.49 -20.35
CA LEU A 395 31.19 28.54 -19.25
C LEU A 395 29.97 28.85 -18.37
N PHE A 396 29.67 30.14 -18.16
CA PHE A 396 28.59 30.59 -17.28
C PHE A 396 27.27 30.90 -18.00
N ARG A 397 27.18 30.70 -19.32
CA ARG A 397 25.92 30.90 -20.04
C ARG A 397 24.85 29.88 -19.60
N PRO A 398 23.56 30.26 -19.52
CA PRO A 398 22.48 29.32 -19.27
C PRO A 398 22.51 28.18 -20.29
N SER A 399 22.26 26.96 -19.83
CA SER A 399 22.19 25.82 -20.74
C SER A 399 21.03 26.03 -21.72
N PRO A 400 21.19 25.70 -23.02
CA PRO A 400 20.11 25.81 -24.00
C PRO A 400 18.84 25.10 -23.51
N GLY A 401 17.69 25.78 -23.56
CA GLY A 401 16.40 25.24 -23.07
C GLY A 401 16.08 25.49 -21.58
N HIS A 402 16.92 26.24 -20.84
CA HIS A 402 16.57 26.81 -19.53
C HIS A 402 16.21 28.31 -19.56
N GLY A 403 16.18 28.91 -20.76
CA GLY A 403 15.51 30.19 -20.97
C GLY A 403 14.00 30.02 -20.84
N SER A 404 13.26 31.11 -20.76
CA SER A 404 11.80 31.12 -20.86
C SER A 404 11.36 30.65 -22.25
N ASP A 405 11.52 29.37 -22.54
CA ASP A 405 10.70 28.65 -23.51
C ASP A 405 9.32 28.41 -22.86
N ASN A 406 8.72 29.50 -22.34
CA ASN A 406 7.33 29.74 -22.67
C ASN A 406 7.33 29.90 -24.18
N ILE A 407 7.20 28.77 -24.87
CA ILE A 407 6.29 28.74 -26.01
C ILE A 407 4.97 29.19 -25.38
N GLU A 408 4.73 30.50 -25.32
CA GLU A 408 3.37 30.99 -25.17
C GLU A 408 2.61 30.25 -26.27
N PRO A 409 1.66 29.36 -25.93
CA PRO A 409 0.84 28.74 -26.95
C PRO A 409 0.31 29.90 -27.79
N PRO A 410 0.41 29.86 -29.13
CA PRO A 410 0.05 30.98 -29.98
C PRO A 410 -1.27 31.53 -29.48
N SER A 411 -1.24 32.76 -28.96
CA SER A 411 -2.41 33.35 -28.35
C SER A 411 -3.54 33.29 -29.37
N PHE A 412 -4.71 32.79 -28.99
CA PHE A 412 -5.87 32.73 -29.89
C PHE A 412 -6.18 34.08 -30.56
N SER A 413 -5.69 35.20 -30.00
CA SER A 413 -5.73 36.53 -30.61
C SER A 413 -4.97 36.64 -31.95
N GLU A 414 -3.87 35.93 -32.15
CA GLU A 414 -3.12 35.94 -33.42
C GLU A 414 -3.83 35.13 -34.53
N LEU A 415 -4.51 34.04 -34.16
CA LEU A 415 -5.30 33.24 -35.10
C LEU A 415 -6.58 33.97 -35.56
N VAL A 416 -7.22 34.76 -34.68
CA VAL A 416 -8.37 35.59 -35.03
C VAL A 416 -7.95 36.81 -35.85
N GLY A 417 -6.82 37.45 -35.53
CA GLY A 417 -6.31 38.61 -36.27
C GLY A 417 -5.90 38.28 -37.72
N ARG A 418 -5.37 37.08 -37.98
CA ARG A 418 -5.03 36.62 -39.34
C ARG A 418 -6.25 36.23 -40.18
N GLY A 419 -7.38 35.91 -39.55
CA GLY A 419 -8.64 35.63 -40.27
C GLY A 419 -9.37 36.89 -40.76
N SER A 420 -9.12 38.05 -40.14
CA SER A 420 -9.79 39.31 -40.48
C SER A 420 -8.98 40.25 -41.37
N SER A 421 -7.75 39.89 -41.75
CA SER A 421 -6.83 40.78 -42.49
C SER A 421 -6.46 40.29 -43.89
N ASN A 422 -7.39 39.68 -44.62
CA ASN A 422 -7.29 39.49 -46.07
C ASN A 422 -8.58 40.04 -46.73
N PRO A 423 -8.53 41.21 -47.40
CA PRO A 423 -9.56 41.61 -48.37
C PRO A 423 -9.49 40.81 -49.67
#